data_AF-A0A1B8U7I2-F1
#
_entry.id   AF-A0A1B8U7I2-F1
#
_cell.length_a   1.000
_cell.length_b   1.000
_cell.length_c   1.000
_cell.angle_alpha   90.00
_cell.angle_beta   90.00
_cell.angle_gamma   90.00
#
_symmetry.space_group_name_H-M   'P 1'
#
loop_
_entity.id
_entity.type
_entity.pdbx_description
1 polymer ?
#
loop_
_entity_poly.entity_id
_entity_poly.type
_entity_poly.pdbx_seq_one_letter_code
_entity_poly.pdbx_strand_id
1 'polypeptide(L)'
;MKLEDKPLVEINDAYFSKYSSGIKGGGAGFNIHISIIDELEQNEKLSGIYFKEKFANLKINEPNVYTAFIRTKKQEETNLDVINSSKEDKNALEISKDDFPFELKSNEAVLVYQIKEKKKYFKILLKKRNAGIPQ
;
A
#
# COMPACT_ATOMS: atom_id res chain seq x y z
N MET A 1 17.51 2.05 5.39
CA MET A 1 16.52 1.13 6.00
C MET A 1 16.95 -0.30 5.67
N LYS A 2 16.68 -1.29 6.54
CA LYS A 2 17.07 -2.69 6.28
C LYS A 2 15.81 -3.55 6.15
N LEU A 3 15.78 -4.41 5.12
CA LEU A 3 14.77 -5.46 4.99
C LEU A 3 15.11 -6.62 5.92
N GLU A 4 14.07 -7.18 6.53
CA GLU A 4 14.21 -8.31 7.44
C GLU A 4 13.90 -9.61 6.67
N ASP A 5 14.73 -10.64 6.85
CA ASP A 5 14.59 -11.92 6.14
C ASP A 5 13.44 -12.80 6.65
N LYS A 6 13.01 -12.63 7.91
CA LYS A 6 12.02 -13.50 8.55
C LYS A 6 10.71 -12.75 8.78
N PRO A 7 9.61 -13.11 8.10
CA PRO A 7 8.33 -12.44 8.32
C PRO A 7 7.90 -12.63 9.78
N LEU A 8 7.47 -11.54 10.42
CA LEU A 8 6.92 -11.57 11.79
C LEU A 8 5.57 -12.28 11.85
N VAL A 9 4.81 -12.23 10.76
CA VAL A 9 3.49 -12.85 10.65
C VAL A 9 3.36 -13.55 9.33
N GLU A 10 2.59 -14.63 9.32
CA GLU A 10 2.29 -15.37 8.12
C GLU A 10 1.19 -14.67 7.32
N ILE A 11 1.48 -14.38 6.06
CA ILE A 11 0.51 -13.79 5.13
C ILE A 11 -0.37 -14.90 4.58
N ASN A 12 -1.65 -14.89 4.92
CA ASN A 12 -2.64 -15.81 4.38
C ASN A 12 -2.90 -15.54 2.89
N ASP A 13 -3.18 -14.29 2.54
CA ASP A 13 -3.36 -13.85 1.16
C ASP A 13 -3.03 -12.38 1.01
N ALA A 14 -2.41 -12.02 -0.11
CA ALA A 14 -2.09 -10.63 -0.42
C ALA A 14 -2.24 -10.38 -1.92
N TYR A 15 -3.05 -9.39 -2.25
CA TYR A 15 -3.33 -9.05 -3.63
C TYR A 15 -3.54 -7.54 -3.81
N PHE A 16 -3.41 -7.11 -5.07
CA PHE A 16 -3.80 -5.78 -5.46
C PHE A 16 -4.72 -5.84 -6.68
N SER A 17 -5.64 -4.89 -6.75
CA SER A 17 -6.52 -4.68 -7.89
C SER A 17 -6.43 -3.25 -8.37
N LYS A 18 -6.50 -3.06 -9.69
CA LYS A 18 -6.57 -1.72 -10.28
C LYS A 18 -8.04 -1.29 -10.33
N TYR A 19 -8.33 -0.07 -9.88
CA TYR A 19 -9.63 0.56 -10.08
C TYR A 19 -9.49 1.78 -11.00
N SER A 20 -10.54 2.06 -11.76
CA SER A 20 -10.71 3.29 -12.52
C SER A 20 -12.19 3.66 -12.47
N SER A 21 -12.49 4.90 -12.11
CA SER A 21 -13.89 5.35 -11.98
C SER A 21 -14.64 5.47 -13.32
N GLY A 22 -14.01 5.21 -14.47
CA GLY A 22 -14.67 5.19 -15.79
C GLY A 22 -15.16 6.55 -16.32
N ILE A 23 -15.20 7.58 -15.48
CA ILE A 23 -15.66 8.94 -15.81
C ILE A 23 -14.49 9.91 -16.01
N LYS A 24 -14.70 10.96 -16.81
CA LYS A 24 -13.74 12.04 -17.03
C LYS A 24 -13.50 12.79 -15.71
N GLY A 25 -12.25 12.82 -15.24
CA GLY A 25 -11.89 13.34 -13.91
C GLY A 25 -12.04 12.34 -12.76
N GLY A 26 -12.49 11.12 -13.06
CA GLY A 26 -12.55 10.02 -12.11
C GLY A 26 -11.16 9.53 -11.69
N GLY A 27 -11.02 9.15 -10.43
CA GLY A 27 -9.76 8.63 -9.90
C GLY A 27 -9.39 7.27 -10.49
N ALA A 28 -8.09 7.01 -10.61
CA ALA A 28 -7.54 5.69 -10.88
C ALA A 28 -6.49 5.35 -9.81
N GLY A 29 -6.33 4.07 -9.56
CA GLY A 29 -5.38 3.64 -8.56
C GLY A 29 -5.35 2.13 -8.33
N PHE A 30 -4.75 1.76 -7.21
CA PHE A 30 -4.64 0.41 -6.73
C PHE A 30 -5.35 0.30 -5.38
N ASN A 31 -6.16 -0.75 -5.24
CA ASN A 31 -6.65 -1.23 -3.96
C ASN A 31 -5.80 -2.46 -3.59
N ILE A 32 -5.18 -2.40 -2.43
CA ILE A 32 -4.31 -3.46 -1.88
C ILE A 32 -5.07 -4.11 -0.74
N HIS A 33 -5.06 -5.44 -0.72
CA HIS A 33 -5.64 -6.26 0.33
C HIS A 33 -4.59 -7.22 0.87
N ILE A 34 -4.53 -7.34 2.19
CA ILE A 34 -3.61 -8.22 2.90
C ILE A 34 -4.41 -8.87 4.03
N SER A 35 -4.42 -10.18 4.05
CA SER A 35 -4.91 -10.96 5.18
C SER A 35 -3.75 -11.75 5.80
N ILE A 36 -3.68 -11.75 7.12
CA ILE A 36 -2.71 -12.52 7.91
C ILE A 36 -3.39 -13.72 8.55
N ILE A 37 -2.62 -14.78 8.86
CA ILE A 37 -3.16 -15.98 9.50
C ILE A 37 -3.42 -15.70 10.99
N ASP A 38 -2.38 -15.26 11.68
CA ASP A 38 -2.41 -15.01 13.11
C ASP A 38 -2.75 -13.56 13.44
N GLU A 39 -3.40 -13.35 14.58
CA GLU A 39 -3.63 -12.01 15.11
C GLU A 39 -2.31 -11.37 15.55
N LEU A 40 -2.21 -10.05 15.36
CA LEU A 40 -1.06 -9.29 15.85
C LEU A 40 -1.07 -9.24 17.37
N GLU A 41 0.09 -9.38 18.00
CA GLU A 41 0.19 -9.17 19.45
C GLU A 41 -0.14 -7.71 19.81
N GLN A 42 -0.49 -7.45 21.08
CA GLN A 42 -0.95 -6.13 21.56
C GLN A 42 -0.01 -4.95 21.22
N ASN A 43 1.29 -5.21 21.02
CA ASN A 43 2.31 -4.20 20.70
C ASN A 43 2.73 -4.19 19.23
N GLU A 44 2.06 -4.97 18.38
CA GLU A 44 2.36 -5.13 16.97
C GLU A 44 1.25 -4.50 16.13
N LYS A 45 1.64 -3.77 15.10
CA LYS A 45 0.68 -3.25 14.12
C LYS A 45 1.26 -3.21 12.72
N LEU A 46 0.40 -3.47 11.76
CA LEU A 46 0.64 -3.13 10.36
C LEU A 46 0.39 -1.65 10.15
N SER A 47 1.47 -0.88 9.99
CA SER A 47 1.39 0.58 9.85
C SER A 47 1.10 1.01 8.42
N GLY A 48 1.62 0.31 7.43
CA GLY A 48 1.50 0.73 6.04
C GLY A 48 2.26 -0.15 5.08
N ILE A 49 2.25 0.23 3.81
CA ILE A 49 2.87 -0.52 2.73
C ILE A 49 3.50 0.43 1.71
N TYR A 50 4.69 0.08 1.25
CA TYR A 50 5.32 0.66 0.08
C TYR A 50 4.98 -0.20 -1.14
N PHE A 51 4.33 0.39 -2.14
CA PHE A 51 4.00 -0.28 -3.39
C PHE A 51 4.00 0.74 -4.53
N LYS A 52 4.64 0.39 -5.66
CA LYS A 52 4.76 1.27 -6.84
C LYS A 52 5.19 2.70 -6.50
N GLU A 53 6.32 2.82 -5.81
CA GLU A 53 6.96 4.11 -5.47
C GLU A 53 6.09 5.01 -4.58
N LYS A 54 5.05 4.47 -3.94
CA LYS A 54 4.17 5.19 -3.03
C LYS A 54 4.06 4.47 -1.70
N PHE A 55 3.84 5.24 -0.64
CA PHE A 55 3.52 4.69 0.67
C PHE A 55 2.04 4.93 0.99
N ALA A 56 1.36 3.90 1.45
CA ALA A 56 -0.01 4.00 1.93
C ALA A 56 -0.16 3.39 3.31
N ASN A 57 -0.92 4.07 4.16
CA ASN A 57 -1.30 3.56 5.48
C ASN A 57 -2.28 2.40 5.30
N LEU A 58 -2.05 1.33 6.05
CA LEU A 58 -2.98 0.21 6.10
C LEU A 58 -4.12 0.53 7.06
N LYS A 59 -5.34 0.23 6.63
CA LYS A 59 -6.54 0.32 7.45
C LYS A 59 -7.02 -1.09 7.75
N ILE A 60 -7.40 -1.29 9.00
CA ILE A 60 -8.05 -2.53 9.44
C ILE A 60 -9.51 -2.43 9.03
N ASN A 61 -9.97 -3.35 8.20
CA ASN A 61 -11.39 -3.43 7.84
C ASN A 61 -12.11 -4.50 8.67
N GLU A 62 -11.44 -5.63 8.88
CA GLU A 62 -11.91 -6.79 9.64
C GLU A 62 -10.71 -7.36 10.43
N PRO A 63 -10.93 -8.23 11.44
CA PRO A 63 -9.84 -8.92 12.11
C PRO A 63 -8.91 -9.58 11.10
N ASN A 64 -7.61 -9.35 11.25
CA ASN A 64 -6.56 -9.87 10.37
C ASN A 64 -6.64 -9.43 8.90
N VAL A 65 -7.52 -8.47 8.54
CA VAL A 65 -7.68 -7.98 7.17
C VAL A 65 -7.36 -6.49 7.09
N TYR A 66 -6.39 -6.19 6.24
CA TYR A 66 -5.84 -4.86 6.04
C TYR A 66 -5.98 -4.43 4.59
N THR A 67 -6.40 -3.18 4.39
CA THR A 67 -6.48 -2.59 3.06
C THR A 67 -5.77 -1.26 2.96
N ALA A 68 -5.26 -0.97 1.76
CA ALA A 68 -4.62 0.30 1.45
C ALA A 68 -5.03 0.75 0.04
N PHE A 69 -5.15 2.07 -0.13
CA PHE A 69 -5.52 2.68 -1.40
C PHE A 69 -4.39 3.57 -1.89
N ILE A 70 -3.93 3.33 -3.12
CA ILE A 70 -2.91 4.14 -3.78
C ILE A 70 -3.51 4.78 -5.02
N ARG A 71 -3.61 6.10 -5.05
CA ARG A 71 -4.03 6.83 -6.25
C ARG A 71 -2.87 7.05 -7.21
N THR A 72 -3.07 6.74 -8.48
CA THR A 72 -2.16 7.12 -9.57
C THR A 72 -2.66 8.45 -10.13
N LYS A 73 -1.87 9.53 -10.02
CA LYS A 73 -2.19 10.78 -10.72
C LYS A 73 -2.24 10.49 -12.22
N LYS A 74 -3.18 11.12 -12.92
CA LYS A 74 -3.24 11.07 -14.38
C LYS A 74 -1.94 11.70 -14.90
N GLN A 75 -1.28 11.02 -15.84
CA GLN A 75 -0.15 11.57 -16.57
C GLN A 75 -0.70 12.67 -17.50
N GLU A 76 -0.97 13.84 -16.93
CA GLU A 76 -1.01 15.09 -17.67
C GLU A 76 0.31 15.78 -17.32
N GLU A 77 1.07 16.09 -18.35
CA GLU A 77 2.40 16.66 -18.26
C GLU A 77 2.42 17.93 -17.40
N THR A 78 3.63 18.22 -16.90
CA THR A 78 4.13 19.50 -16.42
C THR A 78 3.95 19.86 -14.94
N ASN A 79 5.12 20.06 -14.31
CA ASN A 79 5.46 21.09 -13.33
C ASN A 79 4.67 21.19 -12.03
N LEU A 80 5.40 20.97 -10.92
CA LEU A 80 5.36 21.84 -9.73
C LEU A 80 3.98 22.25 -9.22
N ASP A 81 3.21 21.31 -8.67
CA ASP A 81 2.18 21.64 -7.68
C ASP A 81 2.08 20.52 -6.64
N VAL A 82 3.01 20.60 -5.69
CA VAL A 82 2.72 20.30 -4.28
C VAL A 82 1.53 21.20 -3.90
N ILE A 83 0.63 20.71 -3.03
CA ILE A 83 -0.50 21.46 -2.45
C ILE A 83 -1.78 21.43 -3.29
N ASN A 84 -2.42 20.26 -3.37
CA ASN A 84 -3.88 20.18 -3.17
C ASN A 84 -4.27 18.73 -2.84
N SER A 85 -3.73 18.22 -1.74
CA SER A 85 -4.35 17.09 -1.06
C SER A 85 -5.63 17.61 -0.40
N SER A 86 -6.75 17.48 -1.12
CA SER A 86 -8.09 17.57 -0.55
C SER A 86 -8.10 16.84 0.79
N LYS A 87 -8.71 17.47 1.81
CA LYS A 87 -8.63 17.12 3.24
C LYS A 87 -8.97 15.66 3.61
N GLU A 88 -9.37 14.83 2.65
CA GLU A 88 -9.72 13.42 2.78
C GLU A 88 -8.56 12.45 2.43
N ASP A 89 -7.50 12.91 1.77
CA ASP A 89 -6.38 12.10 1.23
C ASP A 89 -5.19 11.94 2.18
N LYS A 90 -5.39 11.98 3.51
CA LYS A 90 -4.29 11.82 4.49
C LYS A 90 -3.68 10.41 4.58
N ASN A 91 -4.11 9.46 3.74
CA ASN A 91 -3.77 8.04 3.90
C ASN A 91 -2.64 7.54 2.98
N ALA A 92 -2.26 8.28 1.95
CA ALA A 92 -1.14 7.91 1.09
C ALA A 92 -0.18 9.10 0.97
N LEU A 93 1.09 8.87 1.32
CA LEU A 93 2.15 9.84 1.16
C LEU A 93 2.84 9.56 -0.17
N GLU A 94 2.85 10.56 -1.05
CA GLU A 94 3.71 10.53 -2.23
C GLU A 94 5.15 10.68 -1.76
N ILE A 95 5.96 9.65 -2.02
CA ILE A 95 7.39 9.66 -1.72
C ILE A 95 8.07 9.91 -3.05
N SER A 96 8.97 10.88 -3.09
CA SER A 96 9.79 11.14 -4.27
C SER A 96 10.56 9.86 -4.63
N LYS A 97 10.72 9.61 -5.94
CA LYS A 97 11.44 8.43 -6.43
C LYS A 97 12.87 8.35 -5.86
N ASP A 98 13.53 9.49 -5.71
CA ASP A 98 14.86 9.63 -5.11
C ASP A 98 14.90 9.31 -3.61
N ASP A 99 13.78 9.43 -2.90
CA ASP A 99 13.65 9.12 -1.46
C ASP A 99 13.10 7.71 -1.20
N PHE A 100 12.75 6.96 -2.26
CA PHE A 100 12.15 5.64 -2.13
C PHE A 100 13.23 4.61 -1.75
N PRO A 101 13.18 4.01 -0.55
CA PRO A 101 14.34 3.30 0.01
C PRO A 101 14.47 1.85 -0.47
N PHE A 102 13.65 1.40 -1.43
CA PHE A 102 13.57 -0.01 -1.85
C PHE A 102 13.51 -0.15 -3.37
N GLU A 103 14.25 -1.09 -3.94
CA GLU A 103 14.02 -1.50 -5.33
C GLU A 103 12.95 -2.60 -5.37
N LEU A 104 11.79 -2.27 -5.95
CA LEU A 104 10.62 -3.16 -6.03
C LEU A 104 10.20 -3.42 -7.47
N LYS A 105 9.98 -4.69 -7.80
CA LYS A 105 9.35 -5.09 -9.06
C LYS A 105 7.84 -4.79 -9.04
N SER A 106 7.18 -4.91 -10.19
CA SER A 106 5.76 -4.51 -10.36
C SER A 106 4.75 -5.13 -9.39
N ASN A 107 5.03 -6.32 -8.86
CA ASN A 107 4.17 -7.04 -7.92
C ASN A 107 4.80 -7.17 -6.52
N GLU A 108 5.97 -6.56 -6.30
CA GLU A 108 6.62 -6.56 -4.99
C GLU A 108 6.16 -5.34 -4.19
N ALA A 109 5.99 -5.55 -2.90
CA ALA A 109 5.66 -4.50 -1.95
C ALA A 109 6.50 -4.66 -0.68
N VAL A 110 6.65 -3.59 0.09
CA VAL A 110 7.28 -3.66 1.41
C VAL A 110 6.26 -3.29 2.46
N LEU A 111 5.93 -4.27 3.29
CA LEU A 111 5.03 -4.14 4.40
C LEU A 111 5.77 -3.54 5.59
N VAL A 112 5.18 -2.52 6.21
CA VAL A 112 5.74 -1.78 7.33
C VAL A 112 5.04 -2.21 8.60
N TYR A 113 5.79 -2.90 9.44
CA TYR A 113 5.35 -3.29 10.77
C TYR A 113 5.90 -2.31 11.78
N GLN A 114 5.12 -2.04 12.81
CA GLN A 114 5.60 -1.35 13.99
C GLN A 114 5.43 -2.29 15.18
N ILE A 115 6.55 -2.63 15.80
CA ILE A 115 6.60 -3.36 17.06
C ILE A 115 7.04 -2.37 18.13
N LYS A 116 6.16 -2.07 19.09
CA LYS A 116 6.35 -0.99 20.07
C LYS A 116 6.60 0.34 19.33
N GLU A 117 7.86 0.78 19.26
CA GLU A 117 8.32 2.00 18.58
C GLU A 117 9.29 1.76 17.41
N LYS A 118 9.61 0.49 17.11
CA LYS A 118 10.55 0.16 16.02
C LYS A 118 9.79 -0.23 14.75
N LYS A 119 10.13 0.43 13.65
CA LYS A 119 9.65 0.07 12.31
C LYS A 119 10.48 -1.08 11.75
N LYS A 120 9.79 -2.06 11.18
CA LYS A 120 10.35 -3.23 10.50
C LYS A 120 9.74 -3.31 9.10
N TYR A 121 10.54 -3.80 8.15
CA TYR A 121 10.23 -3.73 6.73
C TYR A 121 10.38 -5.12 6.12
N PHE A 122 9.29 -5.65 5.56
CA PHE A 122 9.26 -6.99 4.98
C PHE A 122 8.82 -6.93 3.54
N LYS A 123 9.60 -7.53 2.65
CA LYS A 123 9.23 -7.64 1.25
C LYS A 123 8.18 -8.75 1.11
N ILE A 124 7.08 -8.44 0.44
CA ILE A 124 6.00 -9.37 0.11
C ILE A 124 5.70 -9.31 -1.39
N LEU A 125 5.11 -10.38 -1.91
CA LEU A 125 4.58 -10.44 -3.27
C LEU A 125 3.07 -10.29 -3.23
N LEU A 126 2.54 -9.35 -4.00
CA LEU A 126 1.11 -9.13 -4.17
C LEU A 126 0.64 -9.82 -5.45
N LYS A 127 -0.36 -10.69 -5.34
CA LYS A 127 -1.04 -11.27 -6.50
C LYS A 127 -1.83 -10.18 -7.22
N LYS A 128 -1.77 -10.12 -8.55
CA LYS A 128 -2.63 -9.23 -9.32
C LYS A 128 -4.03 -9.85 -9.39
N ARG A 129 -5.03 -9.15 -8.86
CA ARG A 129 -6.45 -9.50 -8.98
C ARG A 129 -7.11 -8.49 -9.90
N ASN A 130 -7.74 -8.94 -10.96
CA ASN A 130 -8.59 -8.04 -11.74
C ASN A 130 -9.81 -7.74 -10.87
N ALA A 131 -10.11 -6.46 -10.64
CA ALA A 131 -11.42 -6.09 -10.11
C ALA A 131 -12.42 -6.55 -11.15
N GLY A 132 -13.09 -7.67 -10.90
CA GLY A 132 -14.14 -8.16 -11.77
C GLY A 132 -15.19 -7.06 -11.86
N ILE A 133 -15.43 -6.55 -13.06
CA ILE A 133 -16.75 -6.03 -13.38
C ILE A 133 -17.66 -7.25 -13.16
N PRO A 134 -18.60 -7.25 -12.19
CA PRO A 134 -19.65 -8.25 -12.22
C PRO A 134 -20.33 -8.10 -13.59
N GLN A 135 -20.23 -9.16 -14.40
CA GLN A 135 -20.85 -9.24 -15.71
C GLN A 135 -22.37 -9.29 -15.59
#